data_AF-A0A5A7URT1-F1
#
_entry.id   AF-A0A5A7URT1-F1
#
_cell.length_a   1.000
_cell.length_b   1.000
_cell.length_c   1.000
_cell.angle_alpha   90.00
_cell.angle_beta   90.00
_cell.angle_gamma   90.00
#
_symmetry.space_group_name_H-M   'P 1'
#
loop_
_entity.id
_entity.type
_entity.pdbx_description
1 polymer ?
#
loop_
_entity_poly.entity_id
_entity_poly.type
_entity_poly.pdbx_seq_one_letter_code
_entity_poly.pdbx_strand_id
1 'polypeptide(L)'
;MAALPASKAINERHIANRLQYSLREYLSILYLRMSENFKIVLRGRVVLHHNLADDLKYIEYILYKPHSGGHVEGVVVTTIGFLKEAPDVNIHGFNVYHKNRLILPFWRVVSYSDCRGRGVVGILEANFIEPTHNKQDFERTSVFQKLEARLKDMTWEYWDCHCGLVGYQVRKQFRVTTPSKTPFNITVPAGTEHPQMLNQRVPLEHLRMLNERVPFTVKETKGRPEQFTLETPGKSREGVCMKRKADVLTEDEQSVRARQQNNQQDNVLLEQNMKLRVNCSEYEKREEELNLKATQLRSNIQEVELEIKRLLDELKSLEAVKVE
;
A
#
# COMPACT_ATOMS: atom_id res chain seq x y z
N MET A 1 -1.49 -35.08 20.22
CA MET A 1 -1.02 -33.75 19.77
C MET A 1 -2.18 -33.03 19.10
N ALA A 2 -2.77 -32.03 19.74
CA ALA A 2 -3.83 -31.23 19.12
C ALA A 2 -3.21 -30.36 18.00
N ALA A 3 -3.73 -30.45 16.78
CA ALA A 3 -3.30 -29.61 15.68
C ALA A 3 -3.55 -28.14 16.04
N LEU A 4 -2.52 -27.30 15.93
CA LEU A 4 -2.67 -25.85 16.09
C LEU A 4 -3.67 -25.34 15.04
N PRO A 5 -4.62 -24.46 15.39
CA PRO A 5 -5.51 -23.85 14.41
C PRO A 5 -4.70 -23.18 13.29
N ALA A 6 -5.14 -23.33 12.04
CA ALA A 6 -4.35 -22.98 10.84
C ALA A 6 -3.75 -21.57 10.87
N SER A 7 -4.49 -20.58 11.41
CA SER A 7 -4.02 -19.20 11.56
C SER A 7 -2.84 -19.03 12.54
N LYS A 8 -2.75 -19.84 13.60
CA LYS A 8 -1.60 -19.84 14.52
C LYS A 8 -0.34 -20.37 13.81
N ALA A 9 -0.49 -21.44 13.04
CA ALA A 9 0.63 -22.00 12.28
C ALA A 9 1.14 -21.04 11.19
N ILE A 10 0.24 -20.32 10.50
CA ILE A 10 0.60 -19.27 9.53
C ILE A 10 1.39 -18.17 10.23
N ASN A 11 0.91 -17.70 11.38
CA ASN A 11 1.57 -16.64 12.14
C ASN A 11 2.96 -17.07 12.61
N GLU A 12 3.10 -18.25 13.22
CA GLU A 12 4.39 -18.78 13.70
C GLU A 12 5.42 -18.97 12.57
N ARG A 13 4.97 -19.35 11.37
CA ARG A 13 5.84 -19.58 10.21
C ARG A 13 6.25 -18.29 9.50
N HIS A 14 5.57 -17.17 9.76
CA HIS A 14 5.88 -15.92 9.10
C HIS A 14 7.25 -15.36 9.53
N ILE A 15 7.95 -14.73 8.59
CA ILE A 15 9.33 -14.25 8.76
C ILE A 15 9.50 -13.30 9.96
N ALA A 16 8.51 -12.43 10.22
CA ALA A 16 8.50 -11.51 11.36
C ALA A 16 8.65 -12.19 12.73
N ASN A 17 8.14 -13.41 12.88
CA ASN A 17 8.29 -14.18 14.11
C ASN A 17 9.56 -15.02 14.08
N ARG A 18 9.88 -15.62 12.93
CA ARG A 18 11.05 -16.49 12.77
C ARG A 18 12.38 -15.76 12.91
N LEU A 19 12.47 -14.50 12.52
CA LEU A 19 13.70 -13.69 12.60
C LEU A 19 14.21 -13.51 14.04
N GLN A 20 13.35 -13.70 15.06
CA GLN A 20 13.73 -13.52 16.46
C GLN A 20 14.65 -14.64 16.98
N TYR A 21 14.60 -15.82 16.34
CA TYR A 21 15.38 -17.00 16.77
C TYR A 21 16.12 -17.70 15.63
N SER A 22 15.84 -17.37 14.37
CA SER A 22 16.54 -17.92 13.20
C SER A 22 17.44 -16.87 12.57
N LEU A 23 18.76 -17.02 12.77
CA LEU A 23 19.75 -16.18 12.11
C LEU A 23 19.63 -16.24 10.57
N ARG A 24 19.27 -17.40 10.01
CA ARG A 24 19.07 -17.55 8.56
C ARG A 24 17.96 -16.64 8.03
N GLU A 25 16.86 -16.53 8.76
CA GLU A 25 15.71 -15.69 8.39
C GLU A 25 16.00 -14.21 8.63
N TYR A 26 16.78 -13.88 9.65
CA TYR A 26 17.24 -12.50 9.85
C TYR A 26 18.18 -12.06 8.71
N LEU A 27 19.11 -12.93 8.30
CA LEU A 27 20.07 -12.65 7.24
C LEU A 27 19.42 -12.53 5.85
N SER A 28 18.28 -13.19 5.59
CA SER A 28 17.61 -13.13 4.28
C SER A 28 17.02 -11.76 3.97
N ILE A 29 16.53 -11.03 4.99
CA ILE A 29 15.93 -9.69 4.87
C ILE A 29 16.85 -8.55 5.31
N LEU A 30 18.08 -8.88 5.70
CA LEU A 30 19.01 -7.94 6.32
C LEU A 30 19.31 -6.72 5.44
N TYR A 31 19.38 -6.96 4.15
CA TYR A 31 19.65 -5.96 3.13
C TYR A 31 18.39 -5.73 2.31
N LEU A 32 18.12 -4.48 1.94
CA LEU A 32 16.97 -4.14 1.10
C LEU A 32 17.17 -4.66 -0.32
N ARG A 33 18.40 -4.55 -0.84
CA ARG A 33 18.84 -5.05 -2.14
C ARG A 33 20.15 -5.80 -1.98
N MET A 34 20.22 -7.01 -2.52
CA MET A 34 21.46 -7.79 -2.58
C MET A 34 22.17 -7.57 -3.91
N SER A 35 23.46 -7.29 -3.86
CA SER A 35 24.31 -7.19 -5.05
C SER A 35 24.69 -8.58 -5.57
N GLU A 36 24.83 -8.73 -6.88
CA GLU A 36 25.25 -10.00 -7.52
C GLU A 36 26.61 -10.50 -7.02
N ASN A 37 27.49 -9.57 -6.61
CA ASN A 37 28.84 -9.89 -6.12
C ASN A 37 28.89 -10.19 -4.62
N PHE A 38 27.75 -10.21 -3.93
CA PHE A 38 27.67 -10.42 -2.49
C PHE A 38 26.73 -11.58 -2.16
N LYS A 39 27.22 -12.53 -1.37
CA LYS A 39 26.43 -13.66 -0.88
C LYS A 39 26.76 -13.95 0.57
N ILE A 40 25.73 -14.34 1.32
CA ILE A 40 25.88 -14.76 2.72
C ILE A 40 25.83 -16.29 2.76
N VAL A 41 26.81 -16.92 3.38
CA VAL A 41 26.85 -18.39 3.55
C VAL A 41 26.79 -18.71 5.04
N LEU A 42 25.76 -19.43 5.47
CA LEU A 42 25.59 -19.85 6.85
C LEU A 42 25.69 -21.37 6.95
N ARG A 43 26.72 -21.85 7.64
CA ARG A 43 27.01 -23.30 7.82
C ARG A 43 27.10 -24.06 6.48
N GLY A 44 27.83 -23.50 5.51
CA GLY A 44 28.04 -24.09 4.19
C GLY A 44 26.87 -23.99 3.21
N ARG A 45 25.74 -23.38 3.62
CA ARG A 45 24.58 -23.17 2.75
C ARG A 45 24.33 -21.69 2.51
N VAL A 46 24.24 -21.28 1.25
CA VAL A 46 23.89 -19.91 0.85
C VAL A 46 22.56 -19.51 1.50
N VAL A 47 22.49 -18.30 2.02
CA VAL A 47 21.25 -17.68 2.49
C VAL A 47 20.64 -16.97 1.29
N LEU A 48 19.44 -17.42 0.90
CA LEU A 48 18.69 -16.77 -0.17
C LEU A 48 18.16 -15.43 0.35
N HIS A 49 18.35 -14.39 -0.45
CA HIS A 49 17.75 -13.09 -0.18
C HIS A 49 16.24 -13.19 -0.30
N HIS A 50 15.53 -12.57 0.64
CA HIS A 50 14.09 -12.49 0.64
C HIS A 50 13.67 -11.03 0.52
N ASN A 51 13.06 -10.67 -0.61
CA ASN A 51 12.52 -9.33 -0.81
C ASN A 51 11.11 -9.27 -0.21
N LEU A 52 10.95 -8.48 0.85
CA LEU A 52 9.68 -8.35 1.56
C LEU A 52 8.56 -7.75 0.69
N ALA A 53 8.89 -7.02 -0.37
CA ALA A 53 7.88 -6.48 -1.28
C ALA A 53 7.12 -7.59 -2.04
N ASP A 54 7.75 -8.75 -2.25
CA ASP A 54 7.16 -9.88 -2.95
C ASP A 54 6.06 -10.57 -2.13
N ASP A 55 6.02 -10.32 -0.81
CA ASP A 55 4.99 -10.83 0.10
C ASP A 55 3.75 -9.91 0.17
N LEU A 56 3.76 -8.77 -0.52
CA LEU A 56 2.71 -7.77 -0.47
C LEU A 56 1.69 -7.90 -1.62
N LYS A 57 0.43 -7.66 -1.30
CA LYS A 57 -0.72 -7.49 -2.21
C LYS A 57 -1.18 -6.04 -2.17
N TYR A 58 -1.76 -5.58 -3.28
CA TYR A 58 -2.30 -4.23 -3.43
C TYR A 58 -1.26 -3.15 -3.13
N ILE A 59 -0.06 -3.30 -3.71
CA ILE A 59 1.08 -2.45 -3.42
C ILE A 59 0.81 -1.01 -3.85
N GLU A 60 1.07 -0.06 -2.95
CA GLU A 60 1.13 1.36 -3.24
C GLU A 60 2.52 1.94 -2.89
N TYR A 61 2.89 3.00 -3.60
CA TYR A 61 4.13 3.74 -3.35
C TYR A 61 3.78 5.13 -2.84
N ILE A 62 4.01 5.38 -1.56
CA ILE A 62 3.71 6.66 -0.92
C ILE A 62 5.00 7.46 -0.78
N LEU A 63 5.01 8.65 -1.40
CA LEU A 63 6.12 9.59 -1.29
C LEU A 63 5.97 10.44 -0.02
N TYR A 64 7.01 10.47 0.80
CA TYR A 64 7.11 11.35 1.96
C TYR A 64 8.34 12.24 1.87
N LYS A 65 8.14 13.54 2.07
CA LYS A 65 9.20 14.55 2.11
C LYS A 65 9.20 15.18 3.51
N PRO A 66 10.02 14.70 4.45
CA PRO A 66 10.16 15.34 5.75
C PRO A 66 10.67 16.78 5.59
N HIS A 67 9.99 17.72 6.23
CA HIS A 67 10.40 19.12 6.31
C HIS A 67 10.71 19.47 7.76
N SER A 68 11.88 20.05 8.00
CA SER A 68 12.26 20.64 9.28
C SER A 68 12.91 21.99 9.04
N GLY A 69 12.45 23.01 9.77
CA GLY A 69 13.01 24.35 9.71
C GLY A 69 13.00 24.99 8.30
N GLY A 70 12.05 24.63 7.44
CA GLY A 70 11.94 25.15 6.07
C GLY A 70 12.81 24.44 5.02
N HIS A 71 13.60 23.43 5.41
CA HIS A 71 14.38 22.61 4.50
C HIS A 71 13.83 21.18 4.39
N VAL A 72 13.94 20.60 3.19
CA VAL A 72 13.63 19.19 2.93
C VAL A 72 14.80 18.35 3.43
N GLU A 73 14.57 17.51 4.43
CA GLU A 73 15.62 16.65 5.03
C GLU A 73 15.92 15.40 4.19
N GLY A 74 14.97 15.02 3.33
CA GLY A 74 15.12 13.89 2.44
C GLY A 74 13.85 13.60 1.66
N VAL A 75 13.92 12.57 0.81
CA VAL A 75 12.76 12.02 0.10
C VAL A 75 12.72 10.53 0.38
N VAL A 76 11.57 10.06 0.86
CA VAL A 76 11.33 8.67 1.23
C VAL A 76 10.22 8.13 0.36
N VAL A 77 10.48 7.00 -0.29
CA VAL A 77 9.42 6.21 -0.93
C VAL A 77 9.10 5.05 -0.02
N THR A 78 7.86 4.98 0.43
CA THR A 78 7.36 3.88 1.25
C THR A 78 6.54 2.96 0.34
N THR A 79 7.00 1.72 0.18
CA THR A 79 6.21 0.65 -0.42
C THR A 79 5.29 0.11 0.66
N ILE A 80 3.98 0.25 0.52
CA ILE A 80 2.98 -0.24 1.48
C ILE A 80 2.09 -1.27 0.81
N GLY A 81 1.67 -2.29 1.56
CA GLY A 81 0.83 -3.35 1.04
C GLY A 81 0.23 -4.21 2.13
N PHE A 82 -0.67 -5.10 1.73
CA PHE A 82 -1.19 -6.16 2.60
C PHE A 82 -0.36 -7.43 2.46
N LEU A 83 -0.03 -8.10 3.56
CA LEU A 83 0.57 -9.42 3.50
C LEU A 83 -0.33 -10.38 2.72
N LYS A 84 0.28 -11.25 1.91
CA LYS A 84 -0.43 -12.25 1.11
C LYS A 84 -1.28 -13.20 1.96
N GLU A 85 -0.90 -13.41 3.22
CA GLU A 85 -1.62 -14.22 4.21
C GLU A 85 -2.68 -13.43 5.01
N ALA A 86 -2.89 -12.15 4.75
CA ALA A 86 -3.99 -11.40 5.37
C ALA A 86 -5.35 -11.88 4.81
N PRO A 87 -6.40 -12.01 5.65
CA PRO A 87 -6.52 -11.55 7.05
C PRO A 87 -6.12 -12.60 8.12
N ASP A 88 -5.61 -13.76 7.69
CA ASP A 88 -5.32 -14.90 8.57
C ASP A 88 -4.04 -14.70 9.41
N VAL A 89 -3.16 -13.80 9.00
CA VAL A 89 -1.93 -13.42 9.71
C VAL A 89 -2.14 -12.25 10.69
N ASN A 90 -1.47 -12.29 11.85
CA ASN A 90 -1.51 -11.23 12.86
C ASN A 90 -0.23 -10.40 12.90
N ILE A 91 0.26 -9.99 11.73
CA ILE A 91 1.54 -9.30 11.59
C ILE A 91 1.29 -8.03 10.81
N HIS A 92 1.91 -6.94 11.27
CA HIS A 92 1.83 -5.64 10.66
C HIS A 92 3.03 -4.81 11.12
N GLY A 93 3.27 -3.70 10.43
CA GLY A 93 4.33 -2.75 10.77
C GLY A 93 5.28 -2.47 9.61
N PHE A 94 6.28 -1.64 9.88
CA PHE A 94 7.20 -1.15 8.87
C PHE A 94 8.59 -1.77 9.00
N ASN A 95 9.17 -2.19 7.88
CA ASN A 95 10.56 -2.59 7.79
C ASN A 95 11.37 -1.37 7.35
N VAL A 96 12.12 -0.80 8.29
CA VAL A 96 12.86 0.45 8.08
C VAL A 96 14.33 0.12 7.85
N TYR A 97 14.83 0.51 6.68
CA TYR A 97 16.21 0.36 6.27
C TYR A 97 16.95 1.70 6.34
N HIS A 98 18.26 1.64 6.47
CA HIS A 98 19.16 2.78 6.36
C HIS A 98 20.43 2.33 5.63
N LYS A 99 20.76 3.01 4.52
CA LYS A 99 21.88 2.69 3.63
C LYS A 99 21.89 1.21 3.27
N ASN A 100 20.78 0.74 2.71
CA ASN A 100 20.52 -0.66 2.34
C ASN A 100 20.50 -1.68 3.49
N ARG A 101 20.62 -1.29 4.77
CA ARG A 101 20.66 -2.19 5.94
C ARG A 101 19.40 -2.06 6.79
N LEU A 102 18.78 -3.18 7.15
CA LEU A 102 17.61 -3.22 8.03
C LEU A 102 17.97 -2.69 9.43
N ILE A 103 17.19 -1.76 9.97
CA ILE A 103 17.35 -1.22 11.33
C ILE A 103 16.18 -1.68 12.21
N LEU A 104 14.95 -1.41 11.78
CA LEU A 104 13.74 -1.80 12.51
C LEU A 104 12.92 -2.82 11.70
N PRO A 105 12.92 -4.11 12.07
CA PRO A 105 12.04 -5.12 11.47
C PRO A 105 10.62 -5.01 12.02
N PHE A 106 9.61 -5.00 11.14
CA PHE A 106 8.18 -5.01 11.51
C PHE A 106 7.81 -4.03 12.64
N TRP A 107 8.34 -2.81 12.56
CA TRP A 107 8.10 -1.74 13.52
C TRP A 107 6.61 -1.40 13.59
N ARG A 108 6.00 -1.72 14.74
CA ARG A 108 4.59 -1.49 14.98
C ARG A 108 4.35 -0.03 15.34
N VAL A 109 4.09 0.78 14.32
CA VAL A 109 3.72 2.19 14.51
C VAL A 109 2.27 2.33 14.99
N VAL A 110 1.39 1.38 14.67
CA VAL A 110 0.02 1.32 15.18
C VAL A 110 -0.15 0.14 16.14
N SER A 111 -0.85 0.40 17.26
CA SER A 111 -1.23 -0.60 18.25
C SER A 111 -2.71 -0.45 18.54
N TYR A 112 -3.53 -1.45 18.25
CA TYR A 112 -4.96 -1.42 18.56
C TYR A 112 -5.53 -2.79 18.92
N SER A 113 -6.57 -2.72 19.76
CA SER A 113 -7.54 -3.75 20.15
C SER A 113 -8.55 -4.09 19.04
N ASP A 114 -8.63 -3.27 17.99
CA ASP A 114 -9.45 -3.48 16.79
C ASP A 114 -8.59 -4.00 15.63
N CYS A 115 -9.17 -4.77 14.71
CA CYS A 115 -8.47 -5.37 13.56
C CYS A 115 -7.88 -4.36 12.55
N ARG A 116 -7.98 -3.05 12.79
CA ARG A 116 -7.56 -1.98 11.86
C ARG A 116 -6.04 -1.91 11.78
N GLY A 117 -5.50 -2.03 10.57
CA GLY A 117 -4.05 -2.07 10.30
C GLY A 117 -3.44 -3.47 10.29
N ARG A 118 -4.20 -4.52 10.64
CA ARG A 118 -3.72 -5.91 10.70
C ARG A 118 -3.35 -6.48 9.33
N GLY A 119 -2.11 -6.89 9.14
CA GLY A 119 -1.65 -7.36 7.83
C GLY A 119 -1.08 -6.26 6.94
N VAL A 120 -1.14 -4.98 7.35
CA VAL A 120 -0.47 -3.90 6.60
C VAL A 120 1.01 -3.92 6.94
N VAL A 121 1.83 -4.05 5.90
CA VAL A 121 3.28 -3.98 6.01
C VAL A 121 3.79 -2.90 5.07
N GLY A 122 4.71 -2.09 5.58
CA GLY A 122 5.43 -1.11 4.78
C GLY A 122 6.92 -1.35 4.77
N ILE A 123 7.59 -0.91 3.71
CA ILE A 123 9.03 -1.05 3.49
C ILE A 123 9.53 0.32 3.06
N LEU A 124 10.54 0.84 3.77
CA LEU A 124 11.13 2.14 3.45
C LEU A 124 12.61 2.21 3.79
N GLU A 125 13.33 3.09 3.10
CA GLU A 125 14.70 3.46 3.41
C GLU A 125 14.73 4.90 3.97
N ALA A 126 15.11 5.05 5.24
CA ALA A 126 15.10 6.31 5.98
C ALA A 126 16.53 6.84 6.20
N ASN A 127 17.19 7.28 5.12
CA ASN A 127 18.58 7.76 5.15
C ASN A 127 18.78 9.12 5.81
N PHE A 128 17.69 9.84 6.12
CA PHE A 128 17.70 11.16 6.75
C PHE A 128 17.65 11.09 8.29
N ILE A 129 17.59 9.88 8.86
CA ILE A 129 17.62 9.66 10.31
C ILE A 129 18.82 8.77 10.62
N GLU A 130 19.63 9.20 11.59
CA GLU A 130 20.80 8.43 12.01
C GLU A 130 20.39 7.25 12.92
N PRO A 131 20.87 6.02 12.63
CA PRO A 131 20.74 4.87 13.53
C PRO A 131 21.52 5.08 14.82
N THR A 132 21.10 4.42 15.90
CA THR A 132 21.86 4.34 17.14
C THR A 132 23.17 3.57 16.95
N HIS A 133 24.10 3.67 17.91
CA HIS A 133 25.42 3.04 17.85
C HIS A 133 25.38 1.53 17.49
N ASN A 134 24.42 0.76 18.02
CA ASN A 134 24.29 -0.67 17.75
C ASN A 134 23.49 -1.01 16.47
N LYS A 135 22.96 0.01 15.77
CA LYS A 135 22.15 -0.10 14.55
C LYS A 135 20.90 -0.96 14.71
N GLN A 136 20.32 -1.00 15.91
CA GLN A 136 19.06 -1.69 16.21
C GLN A 136 17.90 -0.73 16.52
N ASP A 137 18.15 0.57 16.55
CA ASP A 137 17.12 1.61 16.66
C ASP A 137 17.62 2.88 15.96
N PHE A 138 16.81 3.92 15.91
CA PHE A 138 17.20 5.26 15.46
C PHE A 138 17.34 6.23 16.63
N GLU A 139 18.13 7.28 16.41
CA GLU A 139 18.22 8.39 17.36
C GLU A 139 16.85 9.05 17.57
N ARG A 140 16.47 9.30 18.83
CA ARG A 140 15.15 9.83 19.22
C ARG A 140 15.05 11.34 18.97
N THR A 141 15.09 11.72 17.71
CA THR A 141 14.98 13.10 17.22
C THR A 141 13.52 13.49 16.93
N SER A 142 13.25 14.78 16.78
CA SER A 142 11.93 15.27 16.35
C SER A 142 11.55 14.76 14.95
N VAL A 143 12.55 14.57 14.09
CA VAL A 143 12.40 14.00 12.74
C VAL A 143 11.93 12.55 12.79
N PHE A 144 12.50 11.76 13.69
CA PHE A 144 12.06 10.38 13.94
C PHE A 144 10.60 10.33 14.39
N GLN A 145 10.19 11.22 15.31
CA GLN A 145 8.81 11.31 15.77
C GLN A 145 7.84 11.72 14.66
N LYS A 146 8.23 12.66 13.79
CA LYS A 146 7.44 13.03 12.59
C LYS A 146 7.27 11.86 11.63
N LEU A 147 8.35 11.09 11.40
CA LEU A 147 8.27 9.87 10.59
C LEU A 147 7.30 8.87 11.22
N GLU A 148 7.42 8.59 12.51
CA GLU A 148 6.50 7.69 13.22
C GLU A 148 5.03 8.11 13.06
N ALA A 149 4.74 9.40 13.25
CA ALA A 149 3.40 9.96 13.07
C ALA A 149 2.92 9.78 11.62
N ARG A 150 3.75 10.09 10.63
CA ARG A 150 3.37 9.92 9.22
C ARG A 150 3.13 8.45 8.87
N LEU A 151 3.92 7.51 9.37
CA LEU A 151 3.72 6.08 9.12
C LEU A 151 2.41 5.58 9.73
N LYS A 152 1.98 6.13 10.89
CA LYS A 152 0.65 5.87 11.46
C LYS A 152 -0.46 6.33 10.51
N ASP A 153 -0.38 7.57 10.03
CA ASP A 153 -1.36 8.15 9.10
C ASP A 153 -1.44 7.34 7.80
N MET A 154 -0.29 7.01 7.20
CA MET A 154 -0.21 6.17 6.00
C MET A 154 -0.89 4.81 6.20
N THR A 155 -0.72 4.20 7.38
CA THR A 155 -1.36 2.91 7.69
C THR A 155 -2.87 3.02 7.71
N TRP A 156 -3.41 4.10 8.28
CA TRP A 156 -4.86 4.33 8.34
C TRP A 156 -5.45 4.67 6.97
N GLU A 157 -4.81 5.60 6.25
CA GLU A 157 -5.19 5.98 4.88
C GLU A 157 -5.26 4.75 3.98
N TYR A 158 -4.18 3.94 3.97
CA TYR A 158 -4.11 2.73 3.17
C TYR A 158 -5.15 1.68 3.60
N TRP A 159 -5.28 1.43 4.91
CA TRP A 159 -6.23 0.46 5.44
C TRP A 159 -7.66 0.77 5.05
N ASP A 160 -8.09 2.01 5.28
CA ASP A 160 -9.48 2.40 5.08
C ASP A 160 -9.90 2.26 3.62
N CYS A 161 -8.98 2.50 2.68
CA CYS A 161 -9.20 2.33 1.25
C CYS A 161 -9.18 0.86 0.80
N HIS A 162 -8.33 0.01 1.39
CA HIS A 162 -8.02 -1.31 0.84
C HIS A 162 -8.53 -2.49 1.66
N CYS A 163 -9.02 -2.27 2.89
CA CYS A 163 -9.42 -3.36 3.79
C CYS A 163 -10.49 -4.30 3.19
N GLY A 164 -11.43 -3.76 2.40
CA GLY A 164 -12.45 -4.54 1.71
C GLY A 164 -11.89 -5.53 0.66
N LEU A 165 -10.75 -5.21 0.04
CA LEU A 165 -10.11 -6.05 -0.99
C LEU A 165 -9.47 -7.32 -0.41
N VAL A 166 -9.22 -7.33 0.90
CA VAL A 166 -8.57 -8.44 1.63
C VAL A 166 -9.61 -9.24 2.45
N GLY A 167 -10.89 -8.89 2.33
CA GLY A 167 -11.96 -9.57 3.06
C GLY A 167 -12.13 -9.11 4.51
N TYR A 168 -11.52 -7.99 4.91
CA TYR A 168 -11.87 -7.35 6.17
C TYR A 168 -13.26 -6.72 6.07
N GLN A 169 -14.02 -6.78 7.17
CA GLN A 169 -15.31 -6.12 7.27
C GLN A 169 -15.11 -4.60 7.27
N VAL A 170 -15.49 -3.94 6.17
CA VAL A 170 -15.51 -2.48 6.11
C VAL A 170 -16.59 -2.00 7.07
N ARG A 171 -16.17 -1.42 8.20
CA ARG A 171 -17.09 -0.65 9.04
C ARG A 171 -17.48 0.59 8.22
N LYS A 172 -18.62 0.56 7.52
CA LYS A 172 -19.19 1.75 6.87
C LYS A 172 -19.33 2.83 7.96
N GLN A 173 -18.45 3.83 7.93
CA GLN A 173 -18.71 5.06 8.65
C GLN A 173 -19.88 5.73 7.92
N PHE A 174 -21.08 5.65 8.50
CA PHE A 174 -22.14 6.59 8.14
C PHE A 174 -21.61 7.99 8.42
N ARG A 175 -21.17 8.70 7.37
CA ARG A 175 -21.00 10.14 7.46
C ARG A 175 -22.39 10.71 7.73
N VAL A 176 -22.63 11.15 8.96
CA VAL A 176 -23.84 11.90 9.32
C VAL A 176 -23.91 13.08 8.37
N THR A 177 -24.86 13.02 7.45
CA THR A 177 -25.20 14.18 6.63
C THR A 177 -25.88 15.16 7.58
N THR A 178 -25.31 16.35 7.66
CA THR A 178 -25.84 17.51 8.39
C THR A 178 -27.34 17.64 8.16
N PRO A 179 -28.20 17.83 9.19
CA PRO A 179 -29.61 18.02 8.94
C PRO A 179 -29.81 19.38 8.26
N SER A 180 -30.36 19.34 7.05
CA SER A 180 -30.91 20.49 6.36
C SER A 180 -32.00 21.12 7.22
N LYS A 181 -31.95 22.44 7.32
CA LYS A 181 -32.95 23.29 7.96
C LYS A 181 -34.30 23.15 7.25
N THR A 182 -35.37 22.96 8.00
CA THR A 182 -36.71 23.41 7.65
C THR A 182 -37.34 24.10 8.86
N PRO A 183 -37.97 25.27 8.69
CA PRO A 183 -38.48 26.06 9.80
C PRO A 183 -39.90 25.61 10.15
N PHE A 184 -40.18 25.38 11.43
CA PHE A 184 -41.54 25.39 11.95
C PHE A 184 -41.62 26.35 13.13
N ASN A 185 -42.69 27.12 13.10
CA ASN A 185 -42.92 28.33 13.86
C ASN A 185 -43.98 28.05 14.94
N ILE A 186 -43.79 28.68 16.11
CA ILE A 186 -44.81 29.13 17.10
C ILE A 186 -45.27 28.08 18.15
N THR A 187 -44.86 28.23 19.42
CA THR A 187 -45.59 28.90 20.54
C THR A 187 -45.06 28.43 21.91
N VAL A 188 -44.84 29.38 22.82
CA VAL A 188 -44.50 29.25 24.27
C VAL A 188 -45.74 29.71 25.07
N PRO A 189 -46.13 29.12 26.22
CA PRO A 189 -45.67 29.57 27.56
C PRO A 189 -45.54 28.41 28.60
N ALA A 190 -44.47 28.31 29.39
CA ALA A 190 -44.09 29.04 30.62
C ALA A 190 -44.24 28.13 31.86
N GLY A 191 -43.23 28.10 32.73
CA GLY A 191 -43.28 27.46 34.06
C GLY A 191 -41.96 26.78 34.46
N THR A 192 -40.93 27.54 34.86
CA THR A 192 -40.39 27.67 36.23
C THR A 192 -39.43 26.55 36.71
N GLU A 193 -38.22 27.01 37.07
CA GLU A 193 -37.30 26.51 38.11
C GLU A 193 -36.25 25.44 37.79
N HIS A 194 -35.19 25.53 38.58
CA HIS A 194 -33.79 25.37 38.20
C HIS A 194 -33.16 24.18 38.99
N PRO A 195 -31.83 24.02 38.99
CA PRO A 195 -31.11 22.78 38.71
C PRO A 195 -30.90 21.86 39.93
N GLN A 196 -30.44 20.62 39.73
CA GLN A 196 -29.35 20.05 40.56
C GLN A 196 -28.87 18.66 40.12
N MET A 197 -27.59 18.45 40.43
CA MET A 197 -26.76 17.26 40.24
C MET A 197 -27.18 16.10 41.14
N LEU A 198 -26.95 14.84 40.71
CA LEU A 198 -26.18 13.87 41.52
C LEU A 198 -25.83 12.58 40.75
N ASN A 199 -24.58 12.18 40.93
CA ASN A 199 -24.00 10.84 40.99
C ASN A 199 -24.94 9.62 40.90
N GLN A 200 -24.55 8.58 40.15
CA GLN A 200 -24.00 7.32 40.71
C GLN A 200 -23.75 6.23 39.65
N ARG A 201 -22.48 5.78 39.61
CA ARG A 201 -21.95 4.40 39.54
C ARG A 201 -22.83 3.23 38.98
N VAL A 202 -22.32 2.63 37.87
CA VAL A 202 -22.12 1.18 37.46
C VAL A 202 -23.23 0.12 37.74
N PRO A 203 -23.31 -1.08 37.09
CA PRO A 203 -22.55 -1.69 35.99
C PRO A 203 -23.36 -2.50 34.92
N LEU A 204 -22.63 -2.90 33.86
CA LEU A 204 -22.71 -4.12 33.03
C LEU A 204 -23.92 -5.08 33.17
N GLU A 205 -24.64 -5.32 32.05
CA GLU A 205 -25.05 -6.66 31.55
C GLU A 205 -25.59 -6.53 30.10
N HIS A 206 -24.95 -7.15 29.10
CA HIS A 206 -25.41 -8.37 28.43
C HIS A 206 -26.87 -8.34 27.94
N LEU A 207 -27.08 -8.04 26.64
CA LEU A 207 -28.16 -8.69 25.89
C LEU A 207 -27.67 -9.21 24.54
N ARG A 208 -27.90 -10.50 24.38
CA ARG A 208 -27.62 -11.38 23.26
C ARG A 208 -28.70 -11.20 22.18
N MET A 209 -28.26 -11.38 20.92
CA MET A 209 -29.00 -11.94 19.77
C MET A 209 -30.04 -11.05 19.07
N LEU A 210 -29.90 -10.89 17.75
CA LEU A 210 -30.62 -11.77 16.82
C LEU A 210 -30.00 -11.73 15.42
N ASN A 211 -29.78 -12.93 14.88
CA ASN A 211 -29.41 -13.22 13.50
C ASN A 211 -30.70 -13.64 12.79
N GLU A 212 -31.17 -12.86 11.81
CA GLU A 212 -32.19 -13.31 10.87
C GLU A 212 -31.63 -13.22 9.44
N ARG A 213 -31.47 -14.40 8.84
CA ARG A 213 -31.38 -14.58 7.39
C ARG A 213 -32.77 -14.89 6.88
N VAL A 214 -33.20 -14.20 5.83
CA VAL A 214 -33.91 -14.83 4.70
C VAL A 214 -33.69 -13.98 3.43
N PRO A 215 -33.80 -14.59 2.23
CA PRO A 215 -32.99 -14.28 1.05
C PRO A 215 -33.79 -13.53 0.00
N PHE A 216 -33.12 -12.84 -0.93
CA PHE A 216 -33.80 -12.50 -2.20
C PHE A 216 -32.90 -12.67 -3.43
N THR A 217 -33.52 -13.35 -4.37
CA THR A 217 -33.08 -13.86 -5.66
C THR A 217 -32.82 -12.78 -6.72
N VAL A 218 -31.92 -13.16 -7.63
CA VAL A 218 -31.54 -12.54 -8.90
C VAL A 218 -32.74 -12.17 -9.78
N LYS A 219 -32.67 -11.00 -10.42
CA LYS A 219 -33.20 -10.79 -11.77
C LYS A 219 -32.14 -10.08 -12.63
N GLU A 220 -31.68 -10.78 -13.66
CA GLU A 220 -30.93 -10.24 -14.79
C GLU A 220 -31.83 -9.37 -15.66
N THR A 221 -31.31 -8.26 -16.19
CA THR A 221 -31.68 -7.74 -17.51
C THR A 221 -30.46 -7.18 -18.22
N LYS A 222 -30.26 -7.66 -19.44
CA LYS A 222 -29.20 -7.35 -20.41
C LYS A 222 -29.31 -5.94 -21.00
N GLY A 223 -28.18 -5.35 -21.39
CA GLY A 223 -28.09 -4.22 -22.33
C GLY A 223 -26.67 -3.66 -22.46
N ARG A 224 -26.13 -3.62 -23.68
CA ARG A 224 -24.71 -3.43 -24.09
C ARG A 224 -24.42 -1.93 -24.45
N PRO A 225 -23.26 -1.50 -25.03
CA PRO A 225 -22.52 -0.30 -24.61
C PRO A 225 -22.29 0.76 -25.72
N GLU A 226 -21.97 2.01 -25.37
CA GLU A 226 -21.44 3.05 -26.28
C GLU A 226 -20.46 3.89 -25.45
N GLN A 227 -19.14 4.02 -25.67
CA GLN A 227 -18.27 4.38 -26.81
C GLN A 227 -18.36 5.85 -27.29
N PHE A 228 -17.19 6.53 -27.23
CA PHE A 228 -16.76 7.73 -27.98
C PHE A 228 -17.39 9.09 -27.54
N THR A 229 -16.73 10.26 -27.48
CA THR A 229 -15.46 10.77 -28.06
C THR A 229 -15.02 12.05 -27.31
N LEU A 230 -13.72 12.38 -27.37
CA LEU A 230 -13.16 13.73 -27.24
C LEU A 230 -13.82 14.70 -28.24
N GLU A 231 -14.05 15.97 -27.89
CA GLU A 231 -13.85 17.11 -28.80
C GLU A 231 -13.45 18.40 -28.06
N THR A 232 -12.54 19.13 -28.72
CA THR A 232 -11.98 20.46 -28.37
C THR A 232 -12.78 21.54 -29.11
N PRO A 233 -13.00 22.76 -28.58
CA PRO A 233 -13.63 23.82 -29.35
C PRO A 233 -12.62 24.82 -29.93
N GLY A 234 -12.74 25.09 -31.23
CA GLY A 234 -12.07 26.17 -31.94
C GLY A 234 -13.04 27.01 -32.79
N LYS A 235 -12.98 28.33 -32.55
CA LYS A 235 -13.22 29.49 -33.44
C LYS A 235 -14.65 29.94 -33.86
N SER A 236 -14.96 31.13 -33.33
CA SER A 236 -15.42 32.38 -33.97
C SER A 236 -16.78 32.46 -34.66
N ARG A 237 -17.58 33.45 -34.22
CA ARG A 237 -18.11 34.52 -35.09
C ARG A 237 -18.52 35.75 -34.25
N GLU A 238 -18.20 36.92 -34.80
CA GLU A 238 -18.33 38.26 -34.23
C GLU A 238 -19.78 38.78 -34.18
N GLY A 239 -20.04 39.72 -33.27
CA GLY A 239 -21.31 40.47 -33.16
C GLY A 239 -21.26 41.62 -32.15
N VAL A 240 -20.62 42.73 -32.55
CA VAL A 240 -20.88 44.16 -32.22
C VAL A 240 -21.12 44.63 -30.76
N CYS A 241 -20.06 45.26 -30.24
CA CYS A 241 -19.93 46.55 -29.52
C CYS A 241 -21.16 47.26 -28.89
N MET A 242 -21.08 47.47 -27.56
CA MET A 242 -21.52 48.70 -26.86
C MET A 242 -20.52 49.03 -25.74
N LYS A 243 -19.88 50.21 -25.83
CA LYS A 243 -18.89 50.79 -24.92
C LYS A 243 -19.42 50.95 -23.49
N ARG A 244 -18.60 50.65 -22.46
CA ARG A 244 -18.47 51.47 -21.23
C ARG A 244 -17.04 51.41 -20.64
N LYS A 245 -16.48 52.62 -20.54
CA LYS A 245 -15.46 53.20 -19.66
C LYS A 245 -14.35 52.31 -19.04
N ALA A 246 -13.14 52.79 -19.28
CA ALA A 246 -11.89 52.38 -18.66
C ALA A 246 -11.86 52.71 -17.16
N ASP A 247 -11.48 51.71 -16.37
CA ASP A 247 -10.80 51.91 -15.11
C ASP A 247 -9.43 51.20 -15.20
N VAL A 248 -8.39 51.97 -14.92
CA VAL A 248 -7.00 51.53 -14.85
C VAL A 248 -6.86 50.60 -13.64
N LEU A 249 -6.58 49.32 -13.88
CA LEU A 249 -6.02 48.43 -12.87
C LEU A 249 -4.54 48.26 -13.19
N THR A 250 -3.70 48.87 -12.37
CA THR A 250 -2.29 48.51 -12.22
C THR A 250 -2.24 47.03 -11.88
N GLU A 251 -1.80 46.18 -12.82
CA GLU A 251 -1.48 44.79 -12.50
C GLU A 251 -0.23 44.76 -11.63
N ASP A 252 -0.37 44.26 -10.39
CA ASP A 252 0.74 44.05 -9.46
C ASP A 252 1.83 43.17 -10.11
N GLU A 253 3.08 43.66 -10.12
CA GLU A 253 4.25 42.93 -10.64
C GLU A 253 4.46 41.55 -9.97
N GLN A 254 3.93 41.36 -8.75
CA GLN A 254 3.92 40.09 -8.04
C GLN A 254 2.95 39.05 -8.64
N SER A 255 1.84 39.49 -9.22
CA SER A 255 0.84 38.62 -9.89
C SER A 255 1.38 38.07 -11.21
N VAL A 256 2.14 38.88 -11.94
CA VAL A 256 2.77 38.49 -13.21
C VAL A 256 3.89 37.46 -12.97
N ARG A 257 4.76 37.67 -11.97
CA ARG A 257 5.81 36.70 -11.59
C ARG A 257 5.27 35.36 -11.13
N ALA A 258 4.19 35.34 -10.33
CA ALA A 258 3.57 34.11 -9.85
C ALA A 258 2.96 33.29 -11.00
N ARG A 259 2.32 33.94 -11.97
CA ARG A 259 1.79 33.28 -13.19
C ARG A 259 2.92 32.73 -14.08
N GLN A 260 4.02 33.47 -14.19
CA GLN A 260 5.17 33.05 -15.00
C GLN A 260 5.92 31.87 -14.38
N GLN A 261 6.05 31.83 -13.04
CA GLN A 261 6.60 30.68 -12.31
C GLN A 261 5.72 29.43 -12.40
N ASN A 262 4.38 29.58 -12.29
CA ASN A 262 3.47 28.45 -12.47
C ASN A 262 3.54 27.89 -13.90
N ASN A 263 3.54 28.74 -14.93
CA ASN A 263 3.69 28.28 -16.32
C ASN A 263 5.03 27.56 -16.55
N GLN A 264 6.12 28.00 -15.91
CA GLN A 264 7.42 27.32 -16.00
C GLN A 264 7.37 25.94 -15.35
N GLN A 265 6.71 25.83 -14.20
CA GLN A 265 6.57 24.58 -13.45
C GLN A 265 5.64 23.58 -14.16
N ASP A 266 4.58 24.07 -14.81
CA ASP A 266 3.66 23.27 -15.62
C ASP A 266 4.36 22.70 -16.86
N ASN A 267 5.23 23.48 -17.51
CA ASN A 267 6.02 23.00 -18.65
C ASN A 267 7.02 21.90 -18.25
N VAL A 268 7.70 22.05 -17.10
CA VAL A 268 8.60 21.03 -16.57
C VAL A 268 7.83 19.75 -16.21
N LEU A 269 6.64 19.89 -15.61
CA LEU A 269 5.78 18.75 -15.28
C LEU A 269 5.27 18.03 -16.53
N LEU A 270 4.94 18.77 -17.59
CA LEU A 270 4.52 18.22 -18.88
C LEU A 270 5.64 17.40 -19.53
N GLU A 271 6.86 17.94 -19.55
CA GLU A 271 8.04 17.25 -20.10
C GLU A 271 8.36 15.95 -19.33
N GLN A 272 8.30 15.99 -18.00
CA GLN A 272 8.46 14.81 -17.15
C GLN A 272 7.38 13.76 -17.41
N ASN A 273 6.12 14.17 -17.57
CA ASN A 273 5.03 13.25 -17.90
C ASN A 273 5.21 12.60 -19.27
N MET A 274 5.70 13.34 -20.28
CA MET A 274 6.02 12.76 -21.59
C MET A 274 7.14 11.72 -21.46
N LYS A 275 8.21 12.03 -20.71
CA LYS A 275 9.31 11.09 -20.46
C LYS A 275 8.84 9.84 -19.73
N LEU A 276 7.96 9.99 -18.74
CA LEU A 276 7.36 8.86 -18.02
C LEU A 276 6.54 7.97 -18.95
N ARG A 277 5.72 8.55 -19.83
CA ARG A 277 4.93 7.78 -20.81
C ARG A 277 5.81 6.97 -21.77
N VAL A 278 6.91 7.56 -22.25
CA VAL A 278 7.87 6.84 -23.09
C VAL A 278 8.50 5.68 -22.32
N ASN A 279 8.98 5.92 -21.10
CA ASN A 279 9.56 4.88 -20.26
C ASN A 279 8.56 3.75 -19.98
N CYS A 280 7.29 4.06 -19.67
CA CYS A 280 6.23 3.07 -19.47
C CYS A 280 6.04 2.20 -20.72
N SER A 281 5.98 2.79 -21.91
CA SER A 281 5.88 2.04 -23.16
C SER A 281 7.10 1.14 -23.41
N GLU A 282 8.30 1.58 -23.04
CA GLU A 282 9.49 0.73 -23.11
C GLU A 282 9.44 -0.45 -22.12
N TYR A 283 8.93 -0.24 -20.91
CA TYR A 283 8.79 -1.31 -19.92
C TYR A 283 7.75 -2.34 -20.37
N GLU A 284 6.62 -1.92 -20.92
CA GLU A 284 5.61 -2.83 -21.51
C GLU A 284 6.22 -3.70 -22.62
N LYS A 285 7.00 -3.12 -23.53
CA LYS A 285 7.69 -3.89 -24.59
C LYS A 285 8.70 -4.89 -24.02
N ARG A 286 9.48 -4.50 -23.01
CA ARG A 286 10.42 -5.42 -22.34
C ARG A 286 9.69 -6.55 -21.60
N GLU A 287 8.54 -6.26 -21.00
CA GLU A 287 7.71 -7.26 -20.34
C GLU A 287 7.16 -8.28 -21.34
N GLU A 288 6.67 -7.84 -22.51
CA GLU A 288 6.25 -8.72 -23.59
C GLU A 288 7.40 -9.63 -24.07
N GLU A 289 8.60 -9.07 -24.28
CA GLU A 289 9.78 -9.82 -24.70
C GLU A 289 10.19 -10.88 -23.66
N LEU A 290 10.17 -10.51 -22.37
CA LEU A 290 10.47 -11.43 -21.27
C LEU A 290 9.42 -12.53 -21.15
N ASN A 291 8.14 -12.22 -21.32
CA ASN A 291 7.06 -13.19 -21.30
C ASN A 291 7.18 -14.20 -22.46
N LEU A 292 7.57 -13.73 -23.65
CA LEU A 292 7.86 -14.61 -24.79
C LEU A 292 9.03 -15.55 -24.46
N LYS A 293 10.14 -15.01 -23.95
CA LYS A 293 11.32 -15.81 -23.52
C LYS A 293 10.96 -16.82 -22.44
N ALA A 294 10.15 -16.44 -21.45
CA ALA A 294 9.71 -17.33 -20.39
C ALA A 294 8.85 -18.49 -20.96
N THR A 295 7.97 -18.21 -21.91
CA THR A 295 7.15 -19.23 -22.58
C THR A 295 8.03 -20.20 -23.38
N GLN A 296 9.01 -19.68 -24.13
CA GLN A 296 9.96 -20.51 -24.86
C GLN A 296 10.76 -21.43 -23.94
N LEU A 297 11.28 -20.90 -22.83
CA LEU A 297 12.04 -21.68 -21.86
C LEU A 297 11.19 -22.77 -21.22
N ARG A 298 9.92 -22.50 -20.91
CA ARG A 298 8.99 -23.52 -20.40
C ARG A 298 8.78 -24.65 -21.40
N SER A 299 8.62 -24.34 -22.69
CA SER A 299 8.51 -25.34 -23.75
C SER A 299 9.77 -26.20 -23.85
N ASN A 300 10.95 -25.57 -23.83
CA ASN A 300 12.22 -26.29 -23.92
C ASN A 300 12.45 -27.21 -22.71
N ILE A 301 12.08 -26.76 -21.50
CA ILE A 301 12.15 -27.61 -20.29
C ILE A 301 11.25 -28.83 -20.44
N GLN A 302 10.02 -28.64 -20.91
CA GLN A 302 9.07 -29.73 -21.12
C GLN A 302 9.58 -30.75 -22.15
N GLU A 303 10.23 -30.29 -23.23
CA GLU A 303 10.83 -31.16 -24.23
C GLU A 303 11.99 -31.99 -23.65
N VAL A 304 12.88 -31.36 -22.88
CA VAL A 304 13.99 -32.06 -22.21
C VAL A 304 13.46 -33.07 -21.18
N GLU A 305 12.41 -32.74 -20.44
CA GLU A 305 11.76 -33.67 -19.50
C GLU A 305 11.19 -34.90 -20.21
N LEU A 306 10.57 -34.72 -21.38
CA LEU A 306 10.08 -35.82 -22.20
C LEU A 306 11.22 -36.71 -22.72
N GLU A 307 12.33 -36.12 -23.15
CA GLU A 307 13.49 -36.88 -23.62
C GLU A 307 14.16 -37.66 -22.47
N ILE A 308 14.29 -37.05 -21.29
CA ILE A 308 14.77 -37.74 -20.09
C ILE A 308 13.88 -38.95 -19.78
N LYS A 309 12.56 -38.78 -19.84
CA LYS A 309 11.62 -39.87 -19.61
C LYS A 309 11.79 -40.99 -20.64
N ARG A 310 11.94 -40.65 -21.93
CA ARG A 310 12.17 -41.63 -23.00
C ARG A 310 13.44 -42.45 -22.76
N LEU A 311 14.54 -41.78 -22.42
CA LEU A 311 15.83 -42.44 -22.14
C LEU A 311 15.76 -43.33 -20.89
N LEU A 312 15.01 -42.95 -19.86
CA LEU A 312 14.78 -43.78 -18.68
C LEU A 312 13.98 -45.04 -19.02
N ASP A 313 12.96 -44.93 -19.86
CA ASP A 313 12.19 -46.09 -20.32
C ASP A 313 13.04 -47.03 -21.19
N GLU A 314 13.91 -46.47 -22.05
CA GLU A 314 14.87 -47.24 -22.87
C GLU A 314 15.89 -47.98 -22.00
N LEU A 315 16.49 -47.32 -21.00
CA LEU A 315 17.40 -47.96 -20.05
C LEU A 315 16.74 -49.12 -19.30
N LYS A 316 15.50 -48.94 -18.87
CA LYS A 316 14.72 -49.97 -18.16
C LYS A 316 14.46 -51.19 -19.06
N SER A 317 14.24 -50.97 -20.35
CA SER A 317 14.08 -52.06 -21.32
C SER A 317 15.39 -52.83 -21.57
N LEU A 318 16.54 -52.14 -21.60
CA LEU A 318 17.86 -52.75 -21.79
C LEU A 318 18.32 -53.54 -20.55
N GLU A 319 17.96 -53.10 -19.34
CA GLU A 319 18.19 -53.88 -18.11
C GLU A 319 17.40 -55.19 -18.11
N ALA A 320 16.16 -55.20 -18.63
CA ALA A 320 15.34 -56.39 -18.70
C ALA A 320 15.89 -57.46 -19.68
N VAL A 321 16.63 -57.05 -20.72
CA VAL A 321 17.23 -57.94 -21.72
C VAL A 321 18.57 -58.54 -21.24
N LYS A 322 19.20 -57.97 -20.21
CA LYS A 322 20.52 -58.41 -19.70
C LYS A 322 20.46 -59.54 -18.65
N VAL A 323 19.27 -60.04 -18.32
CA VAL A 323 19.03 -61.04 -17.25
C VAL A 323 18.83 -62.47 -17.80
N GLU A 324 19.00 -62.69 -19.11
CA GLU A 324 19.18 -64.02 -19.71
C GLU A 324 20.65 -64.29 -20.01
#